data_AF-A0A968QBJ2-F1
#
_entry.id   AF-A0A968QBJ2-F1
#
_cell.length_a   1.000
_cell.length_b   1.000
_cell.length_c   1.000
_cell.angle_alpha   90.00
_cell.angle_beta   90.00
_cell.angle_gamma   90.00
#
_symmetry.space_group_name_H-M   'P 1'
#
loop_
_entity.id
_entity.type
_entity.pdbx_description
1 polymer ?
#
loop_
_entity_poly.entity_id
_entity_poly.type
_entity_poly.pdbx_seq_one_letter_code
_entity_poly.pdbx_strand_id
1 'polypeptide(L)'
;MADEDIDFSDIPELDKAFFKNAKLVKRQPNTEAISIRLDANTLEWFRTTAKNHPEIRGYQTLINDVLRTYVTHQINNNNDSKQSPT
;
A
#
# COMPACT_ATOMS: atom_id res chain seq x y z
N MET A 1 37.65 -8.80 -7.68
CA MET A 1 36.53 -8.48 -8.59
C MET A 1 36.55 -6.99 -8.80
N ALA A 2 36.75 -6.55 -10.04
CA ALA A 2 36.75 -5.15 -10.42
C ALA A 2 35.39 -4.80 -11.01
N ASP A 3 34.97 -3.54 -10.86
CA ASP A 3 33.70 -2.98 -11.38
C ASP A 3 33.51 -3.16 -12.90
N GLU A 4 34.58 -3.54 -13.62
CA GLU A 4 34.64 -3.76 -15.06
C GLU A 4 33.95 -5.07 -15.52
N ASP A 5 33.63 -5.98 -14.60
CA ASP A 5 32.96 -7.27 -14.88
C ASP A 5 31.43 -7.20 -14.76
N ILE A 6 30.88 -6.01 -14.45
CA ILE A 6 29.43 -5.82 -14.32
C ILE A 6 28.82 -5.62 -15.72
N ASP A 7 28.08 -6.61 -16.17
CA ASP A 7 27.33 -6.55 -17.44
C ASP A 7 26.07 -5.68 -17.29
N PHE A 8 26.07 -4.52 -17.95
CA PHE A 8 24.94 -3.57 -17.98
C PHE A 8 24.03 -3.77 -19.21
N SER A 9 24.21 -4.84 -20.00
CA SER A 9 23.48 -5.03 -21.26
C SER A 9 21.96 -5.19 -21.08
N ASP A 10 21.49 -5.62 -19.90
CA ASP A 10 20.06 -5.80 -19.59
C ASP A 10 19.39 -4.56 -18.96
N ILE A 11 20.19 -3.58 -18.50
CA ILE A 11 19.70 -2.42 -17.75
C ILE A 11 20.06 -1.16 -18.54
N PRO A 12 19.20 -0.72 -19.49
CA PRO A 12 19.46 0.49 -20.25
C PRO A 12 19.56 1.70 -19.32
N GLU A 13 20.51 2.60 -19.59
CA GLU A 13 20.67 3.83 -18.82
C GLU A 13 19.36 4.62 -18.81
N LEU A 14 18.90 5.03 -17.63
CA LEU A 14 17.70 5.84 -17.45
C LEU A 14 17.95 7.25 -18.01
N ASP A 15 17.79 7.42 -19.32
CA ASP A 15 17.97 8.70 -19.99
C ASP A 15 16.92 9.73 -19.55
N LYS A 16 17.22 11.02 -19.73
CA LYS A 16 16.29 12.12 -19.47
C LYS A 16 14.94 11.93 -20.19
N ALA A 17 14.90 11.22 -21.32
CA ALA A 17 13.68 10.84 -22.03
C ALA A 17 12.77 9.88 -21.23
N PHE A 18 13.33 8.99 -20.40
CA PHE A 18 12.58 8.10 -19.50
C PHE A 18 11.84 8.91 -18.44
N PHE A 19 12.54 9.84 -17.78
CA PHE A 19 11.94 10.73 -16.78
C PHE A 19 10.90 11.71 -17.37
N LYS A 20 10.99 12.00 -18.68
CA LYS A 20 10.04 12.88 -19.37
C LYS A 20 8.64 12.26 -19.55
N ASN A 21 8.57 10.93 -19.62
CA ASN A 21 7.32 10.17 -19.78
C ASN A 21 6.92 9.40 -18.50
N ALA A 22 7.79 9.40 -17.49
CA ALA A 22 7.49 8.81 -16.20
C ALA A 22 6.28 9.51 -15.59
N LYS A 23 5.13 8.82 -15.58
CA LYS A 23 3.97 9.25 -14.80
C LYS A 23 4.38 9.22 -13.34
N LEU A 24 4.64 10.40 -12.78
CA LEU A 24 4.69 10.60 -11.34
C LEU A 24 3.34 10.15 -10.79
N VAL A 25 3.27 8.91 -10.32
CA VAL A 25 2.18 8.46 -9.47
C VAL A 25 2.38 9.23 -8.17
N LYS A 26 1.83 10.44 -8.11
CA LYS A 26 1.60 11.12 -6.83
C LYS A 26 0.84 10.09 -6.01
N ARG A 27 1.50 9.51 -5.00
CA ARG A 27 0.77 8.91 -3.89
C ARG A 27 -0.09 10.04 -3.38
N GLN A 28 -1.38 10.01 -3.69
CA GLN A 28 -2.33 10.90 -3.08
C GLN A 28 -2.20 10.61 -1.59
N PRO A 29 -1.73 11.57 -0.77
CA PRO A 29 -1.74 11.38 0.67
C PRO A 29 -3.17 11.66 1.12
N ASN A 30 -4.12 10.84 0.69
CA ASN A 30 -5.52 10.92 1.15
C ASN A 30 -5.68 10.24 2.53
N THR A 31 -4.57 9.91 3.20
CA THR A 31 -4.56 9.44 4.57
C THR A 31 -4.41 10.62 5.51
N GLU A 32 -5.46 10.93 6.25
CA GLU A 32 -5.44 11.90 7.33
C GLU A 32 -4.78 11.28 8.58
N ALA A 33 -3.88 12.03 9.21
CA ALA A 33 -3.21 11.62 10.43
C ALA A 33 -4.13 11.89 11.63
N ILE A 34 -4.92 10.89 12.02
CA ILE A 34 -5.83 10.96 13.18
C ILE A 34 -5.32 10.09 14.33
N SER A 35 -5.57 10.52 15.57
CA SER A 35 -5.30 9.72 16.77
C SER A 35 -6.50 8.84 17.10
N ILE A 36 -6.41 7.55 16.77
CA ILE A 36 -7.41 6.54 17.12
C ILE A 36 -6.94 5.71 18.32
N ARG A 37 -7.89 5.28 19.17
CA ARG A 37 -7.61 4.35 20.26
C ARG A 37 -7.78 2.92 19.75
N LEU A 38 -6.71 2.14 19.80
CA LEU A 38 -6.73 0.69 19.57
C LEU A 38 -6.42 -0.03 20.87
N ASP A 39 -6.96 -1.24 21.01
CA ASP A 39 -6.53 -2.17 22.05
C ASP A 39 -5.04 -2.50 21.92
N ALA A 40 -4.37 -2.68 23.06
CA ALA A 40 -2.93 -2.89 23.12
C ALA A 40 -2.50 -4.19 22.41
N ASN A 41 -3.23 -5.28 22.60
CA ASN A 41 -2.92 -6.57 21.97
C ASN A 41 -3.10 -6.50 20.46
N THR A 42 -4.16 -5.81 20.03
CA THR A 42 -4.43 -5.57 18.60
C THR A 42 -3.29 -4.78 17.95
N LEU A 43 -2.84 -3.69 18.60
CA LEU A 43 -1.73 -2.88 18.10
C LEU A 43 -0.42 -3.67 18.04
N GLU A 44 -0.14 -4.49 19.05
CA GLU A 44 1.05 -5.34 19.09
C GLU A 44 1.05 -6.38 17.95
N TRP A 45 -0.10 -7.01 17.69
CA TRP A 45 -0.26 -7.92 16.56
C TRP A 45 0.08 -7.23 15.23
N PHE A 46 -0.48 -6.04 14.97
CA PHE A 46 -0.19 -5.27 13.75
C PHE A 46 1.30 -4.90 13.62
N ARG A 47 1.96 -4.57 14.74
CA ARG A 47 3.39 -4.27 14.77
C ARG A 47 4.24 -5.49 14.43
N THR A 48 3.93 -6.64 15.00
CA THR A 48 4.65 -7.90 14.75
C THR A 48 4.43 -8.37 13.32
N THR A 49 3.19 -8.36 12.83
CA THR A 49 2.86 -8.70 11.44
C THR A 49 3.60 -7.79 10.46
N ALA A 50 3.57 -6.47 10.64
CA ALA A 50 4.27 -5.57 9.74
C ALA A 50 5.81 -5.74 9.75
N LYS A 51 6.40 -6.22 10.85
CA LYS A 51 7.84 -6.56 10.90
C LYS A 51 8.15 -7.84 10.13
N ASN A 52 7.24 -8.81 10.16
CA ASN A 52 7.40 -10.09 9.49
C ASN A 52 7.12 -10.01 7.97
N HIS A 53 6.45 -8.93 7.53
CA HIS A 53 6.07 -8.70 6.14
C HIS A 53 6.82 -7.50 5.55
N PRO A 54 8.01 -7.70 4.93
CA PRO A 54 8.84 -6.61 4.42
C PRO A 54 8.20 -5.86 3.23
N GLU A 55 7.20 -6.44 2.55
CA GLU A 55 6.43 -5.72 1.53
C GLU A 55 5.57 -4.57 2.09
N ILE A 56 5.28 -4.58 3.39
CA ILE A 56 4.41 -3.59 4.05
C ILE A 56 5.26 -2.48 4.65
N ARG A 57 4.90 -1.21 4.36
CA ARG A 57 5.59 -0.01 4.87
C ARG A 57 5.39 0.27 6.37
N GLY A 58 5.05 -0.73 7.16
CA GLY A 58 4.79 -0.62 8.59
C GLY A 58 3.33 -0.80 8.99
N TYR A 59 3.10 -0.90 10.29
CA TYR A 59 1.82 -1.28 10.88
C TYR A 59 0.68 -0.30 10.57
N GLN A 60 0.96 0.99 10.39
CA GLN A 60 -0.04 1.98 9.98
C GLN A 60 -0.62 1.68 8.59
N THR A 61 0.23 1.23 7.66
CA THR A 61 -0.20 0.88 6.30
C THR A 61 -1.11 -0.36 6.34
N LEU A 62 -0.73 -1.36 7.14
CA LEU A 62 -1.53 -2.57 7.33
C LEU A 62 -2.89 -2.28 7.99
N ILE A 63 -2.92 -1.45 9.03
CA ILE A 63 -4.17 -1.03 9.68
C ILE A 63 -5.08 -0.35 8.65
N ASN A 64 -4.55 0.57 7.85
CA ASN A 64 -5.33 1.27 6.84
C ASN A 64 -5.88 0.32 5.76
N ASP A 65 -5.08 -0.66 5.33
CA ASP A 65 -5.50 -1.65 4.33
C ASP A 65 -6.64 -2.56 4.84
N VAL A 66 -6.53 -3.03 6.08
CA VAL A 66 -7.59 -3.81 6.74
C VAL A 66 -8.87 -3.00 6.87
N LEU A 67 -8.78 -1.76 7.35
CA LEU A 67 -9.94 -0.86 7.48
C LEU A 67 -10.60 -0.60 6.13
N ARG A 68 -9.80 -0.35 5.08
CA ARG A 68 -10.29 -0.12 3.72
C ARG A 68 -11.02 -1.36 3.17
N THR A 69 -10.44 -2.54 3.37
CA THR A 69 -11.05 -3.80 2.93
C THR A 69 -12.38 -4.03 3.63
N TYR A 70 -12.43 -3.84 4.94
CA TYR A 70 -13.67 -3.94 5.72
C TYR A 70 -14.75 -2.96 5.24
N VAL A 71 -14.41 -1.67 5.08
CA VAL A 71 -15.35 -0.65 4.60
C VAL A 71 -15.85 -0.97 3.20
N THR A 72 -14.96 -1.38 2.28
CA THR A 72 -15.35 -1.76 0.90
C THR A 72 -16.30 -2.95 0.91
N HIS A 73 -16.01 -3.97 1.72
CA HIS A 73 -16.87 -5.13 1.87
C HIS A 73 -18.25 -4.74 2.44
N GLN A 74 -18.29 -3.87 3.45
CA GLN A 74 -19.55 -3.38 4.02
C GLN A 74 -20.36 -2.58 3.00
N ILE A 75 -19.74 -1.67 2.26
CA ILE A 75 -20.42 -0.90 1.21
C ILE A 75 -21.01 -1.84 0.15
N ASN A 76 -20.24 -2.81 -0.34
CA ASN A 76 -20.71 -3.74 -1.36
C ASN A 76 -21.91 -4.57 -0.88
N ASN A 77 -21.88 -5.09 0.35
CA ASN A 77 -23.01 -5.83 0.93
C ASN A 77 -24.28 -4.96 1.12
N ASN A 78 -24.12 -3.66 1.40
CA ASN A 78 -25.23 -2.72 1.51
C ASN A 78 -25.82 -2.31 0.15
N ASN A 79 -25.05 -2.45 -0.95
CA ASN A 79 -25.55 -2.20 -2.31
C ASN A 79 -26.31 -3.41 -2.88
N ASP A 80 -25.91 -4.63 -2.51
CA ASP A 80 -26.61 -5.87 -2.89
C ASP A 80 -28.02 -5.94 -2.26
N SER A 81 -28.17 -5.41 -1.05
CA SER A 81 -29.46 -5.30 -0.34
C SER A 81 -30.35 -4.14 -0.81
N LYS A 82 -29.92 -3.35 -1.81
CA LYS A 82 -30.74 -2.32 -2.47
C LYS A 82 -31.17 -2.67 -3.89
N GLN A 83 -30.83 -3.86 -4.40
CA GLN A 83 -31.41 -4.43 -5.62
C GLN A 83 -32.47 -5.49 -5.28
N SER A 84 -33.55 -5.03 -4.65
CA SER A 84 -34.85 -5.68 -4.81
C SER A 84 -35.89 -4.61 -5.10
N PRO A 85 -36.29 -4.49 -6.36
CA PRO A 85 -37.66 -4.19 -6.70
C PRO A 85 -38.24 -5.29 -7.59
N THR A 86 -39.32 -5.86 -7.06
CA THR A 86 -40.54 -6.39 -7.72
C THR A 86 -40.40 -7.14 -9.05
#